data_AF-A0AAW7YVV1-F1
#
_entry.id   AF-A0AAW7YVV1-F1
#
_cell.length_a   1.000
_cell.length_b   1.000
_cell.length_c   1.000
_cell.angle_alpha   90.00
_cell.angle_beta   90.00
_cell.angle_gamma   90.00
#
_symmetry.space_group_name_H-M   'P 1'
#
loop_
_entity.id
_entity.type
_entity.pdbx_description
1 polymer ?
#
loop_
_entity_poly.entity_id
_entity_poly.type
_entity_poly.pdbx_seq_one_letter_code
_entity_poly.pdbx_strand_id
1 'polypeptide(L)'
;MKLPHGTLSAVRDTTITLQKGRSLGIVGESGSGKSMTALSLMRLLPRSGDFTADAIEFDGTNLLALDDRRFAETISGPGIGMI
;
A
#
# COMPACT_ATOMS: atom_id res chain seq x y z
N MET A 1 -4.57 -12.22 -0.70
CA MET A 1 -4.49 -12.95 0.59
C MET A 1 -4.72 -14.43 0.35
N LYS A 2 -3.82 -15.30 0.79
CA LYS A 2 -3.99 -16.77 0.68
C LYS A 2 -4.90 -17.27 1.81
N LEU A 3 -5.97 -17.97 1.43
CA LEU A 3 -6.93 -18.62 2.31
C LEU A 3 -6.94 -20.14 2.04
N PRO A 4 -7.44 -20.96 2.98
CA PRO A 4 -7.53 -22.42 2.81
C PRO A 4 -8.26 -22.89 1.54
N HIS A 5 -9.14 -22.03 0.98
CA HIS A 5 -9.97 -22.35 -0.19
C HIS A 5 -9.61 -21.51 -1.43
N GLY A 6 -8.48 -20.81 -1.44
CA GLY A 6 -8.01 -20.04 -2.60
C GLY A 6 -7.47 -18.65 -2.24
N THR A 7 -7.31 -17.79 -3.24
CA THR A 7 -6.81 -16.43 -3.03
C THR A 7 -7.97 -15.44 -2.96
N LEU A 8 -8.08 -14.74 -1.83
CA LEU A 8 -8.98 -13.59 -1.71
C LEU A 8 -8.28 -12.34 -2.25
N SER A 9 -8.92 -11.71 -3.24
CA SER A 9 -8.58 -10.36 -3.66
C SER A 9 -9.42 -9.36 -2.87
N ALA A 10 -8.79 -8.77 -1.85
CA ALA A 10 -9.43 -7.87 -0.88
C ALA A 10 -9.70 -6.47 -1.45
N VAL A 11 -8.88 -6.03 -2.40
CA VAL A 11 -8.99 -4.76 -3.13
C VAL A 11 -8.63 -5.06 -4.58
N ARG A 12 -9.37 -4.48 -5.53
CA ARG A 12 -9.22 -4.72 -6.97
C ARG A 12 -9.18 -3.39 -7.70
N ASP A 13 -8.31 -3.29 -8.70
CA ASP A 13 -8.30 -2.24 -9.73
C ASP A 13 -8.56 -0.83 -9.17
N THR A 14 -7.77 -0.45 -8.16
CA THR A 14 -7.94 0.81 -7.45
C THR A 14 -6.77 1.74 -7.74
N THR A 15 -7.08 2.98 -8.14
CA THR A 15 -6.12 4.05 -8.35
C THR A 15 -6.43 5.20 -7.40
N ILE A 16 -5.42 5.67 -6.67
CA ILE A 16 -5.54 6.78 -5.73
C ILE A 16 -4.42 7.78 -6.04
N THR A 17 -4.77 9.06 -6.08
CA THR A 17 -3.79 10.15 -6.19
C THR A 17 -3.99 11.11 -5.04
N LEU A 18 -2.92 11.36 -4.28
CA LEU A 18 -2.89 12.34 -3.20
C LEU A 18 -1.90 13.45 -3.54
N GLN A 19 -2.41 14.67 -3.67
CA GLN A 19 -1.59 15.85 -3.94
C GLN A 19 -0.98 16.42 -2.64
N LYS A 20 0.17 17.08 -2.75
CA LYS A 20 0.83 17.73 -1.61
C LYS A 20 -0.11 18.74 -0.93
N GLY A 21 -0.13 18.72 0.40
CA GLY A 21 -0.97 19.61 1.21
C GLY A 21 -2.47 19.26 1.20
N ARG A 22 -2.85 18.10 0.67
CA ARG A 22 -4.22 17.57 0.74
C ARG A 22 -4.30 16.43 1.75
N SER A 23 -5.52 16.16 2.19
CA SER A 23 -5.86 14.99 3.00
C SER A 23 -6.82 14.11 2.22
N LEU A 24 -6.61 12.79 2.28
CA LEU A 24 -7.50 11.80 1.69
C LEU A 24 -7.94 10.81 2.77
N GLY A 25 -9.24 10.62 2.89
CA GLY A 25 -9.85 9.64 3.77
C GLY A 25 -10.40 8.47 2.96
N ILE A 26 -10.06 7.24 3.35
CA ILE A 26 -10.66 6.02 2.81
C ILE A 26 -11.72 5.53 3.80
N VAL A 27 -12.98 5.52 3.40
CA VAL A 27 -14.13 5.13 4.22
C VAL A 27 -14.84 3.90 3.66
N GLY A 28 -15.53 3.15 4.52
CA GLY A 28 -16.24 1.93 4.14
C GLY A 28 -16.43 0.98 5.31
N GLU A 29 -17.24 -0.05 5.13
CA GLU A 29 -17.58 -1.04 6.15
C GLU A 29 -16.36 -1.85 6.64
N SER A 30 -16.47 -2.51 7.79
CA SER A 30 -15.42 -3.42 8.25
C SER A 30 -15.14 -4.50 7.19
N GLY A 31 -13.87 -4.80 6.93
CA GLY A 31 -13.47 -5.79 5.92
C GLY A 31 -13.41 -5.30 4.46
N SER A 32 -13.82 -4.06 4.15
CA SER A 32 -13.76 -3.48 2.79
C SER A 32 -12.35 -3.25 2.21
N GLY A 33 -11.28 -3.60 2.93
CA GLY A 33 -9.91 -3.47 2.41
C GLY A 33 -9.21 -2.13 2.68
N LYS A 34 -9.80 -1.22 3.47
CA LYS A 34 -9.17 0.07 3.86
C LYS A 34 -7.76 -0.08 4.43
N SER A 35 -7.62 -0.89 5.48
CA SER A 35 -6.31 -1.14 6.12
C SER A 35 -5.37 -1.88 5.19
N MET A 36 -5.87 -2.83 4.38
CA MET A 36 -5.05 -3.54 3.41
C MET A 36 -4.49 -2.60 2.34
N THR A 37 -5.28 -1.60 1.91
CA THR A 37 -4.84 -0.56 0.97
C THR A 37 -3.67 0.23 1.57
N ALA A 38 -3.83 0.77 2.79
CA ALA A 38 -2.77 1.54 3.45
C ALA A 38 -1.51 0.71 3.73
N LEU A 39 -1.66 -0.53 4.22
CA LEU A 39 -0.54 -1.42 4.53
C LEU A 39 0.21 -1.87 3.27
N SER A 40 -0.47 -2.05 2.14
CA SER A 40 0.17 -2.42 0.87
C SER A 40 1.17 -1.35 0.40
N LEU A 41 0.83 -0.07 0.54
CA LEU A 41 1.72 1.05 0.18
C LEU A 41 3.00 1.07 1.03
N MET A 42 2.91 0.63 2.28
CA MET A 42 4.03 0.61 3.23
C MET A 42 4.81 -0.71 3.23
N ARG A 43 4.47 -1.68 2.39
CA ARG A 43 5.03 -3.05 2.42
C ARG A 43 4.86 -3.73 3.79
N LEU A 44 3.77 -3.41 4.50
CA LEU A 44 3.44 -3.93 5.84
C LEU A 44 2.28 -4.93 5.82
N LEU A 45 2.02 -5.56 4.67
CA LEU A 45 0.99 -6.60 4.60
C LEU A 45 1.37 -7.78 5.52
N PRO A 46 0.35 -8.45 6.12
CA PRO A 46 0.60 -9.68 6.84
C PRO A 46 1.21 -10.73 5.90
N ARG A 47 1.91 -11.73 6.45
CA ARG A 47 2.60 -12.78 5.65
C ARG A 47 1.70 -13.53 4.66
N SER A 48 0.40 -13.58 4.90
CA SER A 48 -0.60 -14.20 4.02
C SER A 48 -1.10 -13.26 2.91
N GLY A 49 -0.76 -11.98 2.99
CA GLY A 49 -1.09 -10.91 2.05
C GLY A 49 0.04 -10.67 1.05
N ASP A 50 -0.35 -10.21 -0.12
CA ASP A 50 0.55 -9.76 -1.18
C ASP A 50 -0.20 -8.69 -1.99
N PHE A 51 0.51 -7.90 -2.79
CA PHE A 51 -0.09 -6.89 -3.65
C PHE A 51 0.55 -6.88 -5.03
N THR A 52 -0.21 -6.40 -6.01
CA THR A 52 0.27 -6.09 -7.35
C THR A 52 -0.13 -4.65 -7.66
N ALA A 53 0.74 -3.91 -8.32
CA ALA A 53 0.46 -2.56 -8.78
C ALA A 53 1.21 -2.31 -10.09
N ASP A 54 0.59 -1.57 -11.00
CA ASP A 54 1.24 -1.13 -12.23
C ASP A 54 2.22 0.02 -11.96
N ALA A 55 1.88 0.90 -11.02
CA ALA A 55 2.70 2.02 -10.59
C ALA A 55 2.45 2.40 -9.14
N ILE A 56 3.51 2.74 -8.41
CA ILE A 56 3.44 3.41 -7.11
C ILE A 56 4.52 4.49 -7.12
N GLU A 57 4.10 5.76 -7.11
CA GLU A 57 5.00 6.90 -7.15
C GLU A 57 4.84 7.79 -5.93
N PHE A 58 5.96 8.22 -5.36
CA PHE A 58 6.01 9.18 -4.27
C PHE A 58 7.14 10.17 -4.51
N ASP A 59 6.79 11.47 -4.56
CA ASP A 59 7.73 12.57 -4.79
C ASP A 59 8.68 12.33 -5.98
N GLY A 60 8.11 11.88 -7.11
CA GLY A 60 8.85 11.56 -8.34
C GLY A 60 9.64 10.24 -8.31
N THR A 61 9.58 9.48 -7.21
CA THR A 61 10.27 8.19 -7.07
C THR A 61 9.30 7.04 -7.31
N ASN A 62 9.64 6.15 -8.25
CA ASN A 62 8.93 4.88 -8.42
C ASN A 62 9.31 3.90 -7.30
N LEU A 63 8.36 3.60 -6.41
CA LEU A 63 8.55 2.75 -5.24
C LEU A 63 8.64 1.27 -5.57
N LEU A 64 8.14 0.83 -6.73
CA LEU A 64 8.23 -0.57 -7.18
C LEU A 64 9.66 -0.95 -7.60
N ALA A 65 10.46 0.03 -8.02
CA ALA A 65 11.85 -0.19 -8.41
C ALA A 65 12.83 -0.27 -7.22
N LEU A 66 12.36 0.03 -6.00
CA LEU A 66 13.19 -0.01 -4.80
C LEU A 66 13.25 -1.41 -4.21
N ASP A 67 14.46 -1.86 -3.85
CA ASP A 67 14.61 -3.01 -2.95
C ASP A 67 14.13 -2.67 -1.53
N ASP A 68 13.92 -3.70 -0.70
CA ASP A 68 13.36 -3.51 0.65
C ASP A 68 14.25 -2.65 1.54
N ARG A 69 15.58 -2.77 1.39
CA ARG A 69 16.53 -1.99 2.17
C ARG A 69 16.41 -0.51 1.84
N ARG A 70 16.39 -0.15 0.55
CA ARG A 70 16.29 1.24 0.10
C ARG A 70 14.94 1.83 0.44
N PHE A 71 13.87 1.04 0.31
CA PHE A 71 12.54 1.44 0.74
C PHE A 71 12.52 1.77 2.24
N ALA A 72 13.11 0.93 3.08
CA ALA A 72 13.21 1.17 4.52
C ALA A 72 14.07 2.41 4.87
N GLU A 73 15.19 2.61 4.18
CA GLU A 73 16.10 3.73 4.45
C GLU A 73 15.56 5.10 4.01
N THR A 74 14.72 5.14 2.97
CA THR A 74 14.36 6.42 2.30
C THR A 74 12.87 6.73 2.30
N ILE A 75 12.01 5.70 2.33
CA ILE A 75 10.57 5.86 2.22
C ILE A 75 9.92 5.63 3.57
N SER A 76 10.05 4.44 4.15
CA SER A 76 9.38 4.09 5.40
C SER A 76 10.00 4.83 6.59
N GLY A 77 9.27 5.79 7.15
CA GLY A 77 9.73 6.67 8.23
C GLY A 77 10.15 8.03 7.71
N PRO A 78 11.30 8.17 7.01
CA PRO A 78 11.76 9.48 6.52
C PRO A 78 10.84 10.16 5.50
N GLY A 79 10.23 9.39 4.59
CA GLY A 79 9.35 9.91 3.55
C GLY A 79 7.87 9.80 3.92
N ILE A 80 7.44 8.59 4.30
CA ILE A 80 6.07 8.25 4.66
C ILE A 80 6.08 7.68 6.08
N GLY A 81 5.40 8.38 6.99
CA GLY A 81 5.13 7.89 8.34
C GLY A 81 3.82 7.10 8.38
N MET A 82 3.79 6.03 9.17
CA MET A 82 2.57 5.30 9.54
C MET A 82 2.46 5.30 11.06
N ILE A 83 1.25 5.55 11.55
CA ILE A 83 0.89 5.65 12.97
C ILE A 83 -0.16 4.58 13.27
#